data_AF-A0A6J5ZDP9-F1
#
_entry.id   AF-A0A6J5ZDP9-F1
#
_cell.length_a   1.000
_cell.length_b   1.000
_cell.length_c   1.000
_cell.angle_alpha   90.00
_cell.angle_beta   90.00
_cell.angle_gamma   90.00
#
_symmetry.space_group_name_H-M   'P 1'
#
loop_
_entity.id
_entity.type
_entity.pdbx_description
1 polymer ?
#
loop_
_entity_poly.entity_id
_entity_poly.type
_entity_poly.pdbx_seq_one_letter_code
_entity_poly.pdbx_strand_id
1 'polypeptide(L)'
;MEGLAVLVAILFTLAIVSGPIGIGIARIKTKTFFTLLIKRIFHGLFIALGTIVGAQWLLIPGLPFAPRLIGLSSLCLCYVAARDEYFPQFRIVRRGGRSNGKDGHGPSGQH
;
A
#
# COMPACT_ATOMS: atom_id res chain seq x y z
N MET A 1 32.63 -9.24 -1.28
CA MET A 1 31.80 -8.05 -0.99
C MET A 1 30.61 -7.90 -1.94
N GLU A 2 30.69 -8.43 -3.17
CA GLU A 2 29.63 -8.29 -4.18
C GLU A 2 28.27 -8.85 -3.76
N GLY A 3 28.23 -10.04 -3.12
CA GLY A 3 26.96 -10.65 -2.69
C GLY A 3 26.16 -9.82 -1.69
N LEU A 4 26.84 -9.10 -0.78
CA LEU A 4 26.17 -8.19 0.14
C LEU A 4 25.54 -7.01 -0.60
N ALA A 5 26.26 -6.43 -1.56
CA ALA A 5 25.76 -5.31 -2.36
C ALA A 5 24.52 -5.72 -3.19
N VAL A 6 24.53 -6.93 -3.77
CA VAL A 6 23.38 -7.48 -4.50
C VAL A 6 22.17 -7.64 -3.56
N LEU A 7 22.38 -8.21 -2.36
CA LEU A 7 21.30 -8.39 -1.39
C LEU A 7 20.71 -7.05 -0.95
N VAL A 8 21.56 -6.06 -0.68
CA VAL A 8 21.13 -4.70 -0.32
C VAL A 8 20.33 -4.05 -1.46
N ALA A 9 20.76 -4.22 -2.72
CA ALA A 9 20.04 -3.70 -3.88
C ALA A 9 18.65 -4.36 -4.06
N ILE A 10 18.54 -5.66 -3.80
CA ILE A 10 17.24 -6.37 -3.79
C ILE A 10 16.33 -5.81 -2.71
N LEU A 11 16.84 -5.60 -1.49
CA LEU A 11 16.07 -5.03 -0.38
C LEU A 11 15.59 -3.60 -0.68
N PHE A 12 16.43 -2.77 -1.30
CA PHE A 12 16.02 -1.44 -1.77
C PHE A 12 14.88 -1.53 -2.79
N THR A 13 15.01 -2.42 -3.77
CA THR A 13 13.99 -2.63 -4.80
C THR A 13 12.67 -3.07 -4.16
N LEU A 14 12.72 -4.00 -3.21
CA LEU A 14 11.55 -4.45 -2.45
C LEU A 14 10.89 -3.30 -1.68
N ALA A 15 11.67 -2.46 -0.98
CA ALA A 15 11.13 -1.31 -0.25
C ALA A 15 10.42 -0.31 -1.17
N ILE A 16 10.98 -0.07 -2.36
CA ILE A 16 10.41 0.89 -3.32
C ILE A 16 9.14 0.33 -3.97
N VAL A 17 9.14 -0.97 -4.32
CA VAL A 17 8.12 -1.55 -5.22
C VAL A 17 6.94 -2.18 -4.46
N SER A 18 7.16 -2.68 -3.23
CA SER A 18 6.13 -3.35 -2.42
C SER A 18 4.86 -2.51 -2.20
N GLY A 19 5.02 -1.25 -1.81
CA GLY A 19 3.90 -0.33 -1.59
C GLY A 19 3.07 -0.07 -2.86
N PRO A 20 3.67 0.37 -3.98
CA PRO A 20 2.98 0.55 -5.26
C PRO A 20 2.29 -0.72 -5.77
N ILE A 21 2.94 -1.88 -5.67
CA ILE A 21 2.33 -3.16 -6.03
C ILE A 21 1.11 -3.44 -5.15
N GLY A 22 1.22 -3.28 -3.83
CA GLY A 22 0.10 -3.45 -2.91
C GLY A 22 -1.09 -2.55 -3.29
N ILE A 23 -0.84 -1.27 -3.55
CA ILE A 23 -1.89 -0.33 -4.02
C ILE A 23 -2.51 -0.81 -5.34
N GLY A 24 -1.71 -1.34 -6.26
CA GLY A 24 -2.17 -1.93 -7.51
C GLY A 24 -3.10 -3.13 -7.29
N ILE A 25 -2.70 -4.07 -6.45
CA ILE A 25 -3.47 -5.27 -6.12
C ILE A 25 -4.78 -4.89 -5.43
N ALA A 26 -4.76 -3.94 -4.49
CA ALA A 26 -5.95 -3.48 -3.77
C ALA A 26 -7.06 -2.95 -4.70
N ARG A 27 -6.70 -2.43 -5.88
CA ARG A 27 -7.65 -1.89 -6.87
C ARG A 27 -8.30 -2.95 -7.76
N ILE A 28 -7.80 -4.19 -7.71
CA ILE A 28 -8.36 -5.29 -8.50
C ILE A 28 -9.71 -5.72 -7.91
N LYS A 29 -10.75 -5.65 -8.74
CA LYS A 29 -12.10 -6.12 -8.39
C LYS A 29 -12.20 -7.63 -8.63
N THR A 30 -12.56 -8.36 -7.59
CA THR A 30 -12.74 -9.82 -7.59
C THR A 30 -14.20 -10.16 -7.36
N LYS A 31 -14.72 -11.16 -8.09
CA LYS A 31 -16.14 -11.55 -8.04
C LYS A 31 -16.42 -12.76 -7.14
N THR A 32 -15.41 -13.59 -6.89
CA THR A 32 -15.58 -14.86 -6.16
C THR A 32 -14.79 -14.85 -4.87
N PHE A 33 -15.24 -15.63 -3.89
CA PHE A 33 -14.53 -15.79 -2.61
C PHE A 33 -13.10 -16.32 -2.80
N PHE A 34 -12.89 -17.29 -3.70
CA PHE A 34 -11.58 -17.84 -3.98
C PHE A 34 -10.61 -16.81 -4.57
N THR A 35 -11.07 -15.97 -5.51
CA THR A 35 -10.23 -14.90 -6.07
C THR A 35 -9.94 -13.80 -5.06
N LEU A 36 -10.87 -13.51 -4.14
CA LEU A 36 -10.63 -12.63 -3.00
C LEU A 36 -9.53 -13.17 -2.08
N LEU A 37 -9.56 -14.48 -1.76
CA LEU A 37 -8.55 -15.10 -0.91
C LEU A 37 -7.15 -15.00 -1.53
N ILE A 38 -7.02 -15.39 -2.80
CA ILE A 38 -5.75 -15.28 -3.55
C ILE A 38 -5.25 -13.83 -3.56
N LYS A 39 -6.14 -12.87 -3.88
CA LYS A 39 -5.79 -11.46 -3.89
C LYS A 39 -5.23 -11.02 -2.53
N ARG A 40 -5.87 -11.40 -1.42
CA ARG A 40 -5.44 -11.04 -0.07
C ARG A 40 -4.11 -11.66 0.33
N ILE A 41 -3.80 -12.89 -0.11
CA ILE A 41 -2.52 -13.53 0.14
C ILE A 41 -1.39 -12.75 -0.54
N PHE A 42 -1.51 -12.49 -1.85
CA PHE A 42 -0.50 -11.72 -2.58
C PHE A 42 -0.38 -10.29 -2.06
N HIS A 43 -1.51 -9.62 -1.81
CA HIS A 43 -1.52 -8.27 -1.25
C HIS A 43 -0.81 -8.21 0.11
N GLY A 44 -1.19 -9.11 1.03
CA GLY A 44 -0.60 -9.22 2.36
C GLY A 44 0.90 -9.51 2.31
N LEU A 45 1.34 -10.36 1.38
CA LEU A 45 2.76 -10.68 1.19
C LEU A 45 3.59 -9.42 0.84
N PHE A 46 3.15 -8.64 -0.15
CA PHE A 46 3.88 -7.43 -0.53
C PHE A 46 3.88 -6.38 0.59
N ILE A 47 2.75 -6.20 1.29
CA ILE A 47 2.69 -5.30 2.45
C ILE A 47 3.64 -5.76 3.55
N ALA A 48 3.65 -7.05 3.89
CA ALA A 48 4.50 -7.59 4.95
C ALA A 48 5.99 -7.41 4.61
N LEU A 49 6.40 -7.77 3.39
CA LEU A 49 7.78 -7.60 2.92
C LEU A 49 8.21 -6.12 2.95
N GLY A 50 7.38 -5.24 2.39
CA GLY A 50 7.66 -3.79 2.39
C GLY A 50 7.73 -3.18 3.78
N THR A 51 6.89 -3.67 4.70
CA THR A 51 6.85 -3.20 6.09
C THR A 51 8.08 -3.66 6.87
N ILE A 52 8.44 -4.95 6.80
CA ILE A 52 9.60 -5.51 7.50
C ILE A 52 10.88 -4.83 7.00
N VAL A 53 11.07 -4.79 5.69
CA VAL A 53 12.23 -4.17 5.07
C VAL A 53 12.24 -2.68 5.41
N GLY A 54 11.14 -1.95 5.18
CA GLY A 54 11.02 -0.52 5.47
C GLY A 54 11.30 -0.16 6.93
N ALA A 55 10.80 -0.95 7.89
CA ALA A 55 11.08 -0.77 9.31
C ALA A 55 12.56 -1.02 9.63
N GLN A 56 13.16 -2.07 9.07
CA GLN A 56 14.59 -2.35 9.22
C GLN A 56 15.44 -1.14 8.79
N TRP A 57 15.13 -0.50 7.66
CA TRP A 57 15.84 0.70 7.19
C TRP A 57 15.76 1.89 8.16
N LEU A 58 14.71 1.98 8.97
CA LEU A 58 14.56 3.03 9.99
C LEU A 58 15.24 2.70 11.32
N LEU A 59 15.30 1.41 11.66
CA LEU A 59 15.76 0.94 12.96
C LEU A 59 17.25 0.62 13.01
N ILE A 60 17.93 0.45 11.87
CA ILE A 60 19.38 0.21 11.86
C ILE A 60 20.14 1.49 12.27
N PRO A 61 20.90 1.48 13.39
CA PRO A 61 21.72 2.61 13.78
C PRO A 61 22.89 2.81 12.82
N GLY A 62 23.29 4.07 12.61
CA GLY A 62 24.40 4.42 11.71
C GLY A 62 24.07 4.37 10.22
N LEU A 63 22.84 4.01 9.83
CA LEU A 63 22.42 4.01 8.43
C LEU A 63 22.29 5.45 7.88
N PRO A 64 22.80 5.74 6.66
CA PRO A 64 22.68 7.06 6.04
C PRO A 64 21.22 7.53 5.88
N PHE A 65 21.03 8.83 5.67
CA PHE A 65 19.71 9.45 5.60
C PHE A 65 18.83 8.94 4.44
N ALA A 66 19.38 8.78 3.25
CA ALA A 66 18.62 8.32 2.06
C ALA A 66 17.93 6.94 2.25
N PRO A 67 18.64 5.90 2.71
CA PRO A 67 18.06 4.64 3.18
C PRO A 67 16.82 4.78 4.07
N ARG A 68 16.85 5.72 5.03
CA ARG A 68 15.74 5.96 5.97
C ARG A 68 14.53 6.57 5.29
N LEU A 69 14.74 7.50 4.35
CA LEU A 69 13.64 8.07 3.57
C LEU A 69 12.92 7.01 2.73
N ILE A 70 13.69 6.06 2.17
CA ILE A 70 13.12 4.92 1.43
C ILE A 70 12.35 3.99 2.39
N GLY A 71 12.89 3.73 3.58
CA GLY A 71 12.19 2.98 4.61
C GLY A 71 10.86 3.63 5.01
N LEU A 72 10.88 4.94 5.27
CA LEU A 72 9.68 5.69 5.63
C LEU A 72 8.65 5.73 4.51
N SER A 73 9.08 5.95 3.26
CA SER A 73 8.17 5.96 2.11
C SER A 73 7.55 4.58 1.87
N SER A 74 8.32 3.49 2.06
CA SER A 74 7.82 2.11 2.06
C SER A 74 6.70 1.93 3.09
N LEU A 75 6.94 2.33 4.35
CA LEU A 75 5.93 2.21 5.41
C LEU A 75 4.65 3.01 5.10
N CYS A 76 4.80 4.24 4.61
CA CYS A 76 3.67 5.08 4.22
C CYS A 76 2.86 4.43 3.08
N LEU A 77 3.52 3.94 2.03
CA LEU A 77 2.85 3.31 0.89
C LEU A 77 2.22 1.96 1.25
N CYS A 78 2.89 1.14 2.07
CA CYS A 78 2.34 -0.10 2.61
C CYS A 78 1.12 0.17 3.49
N TYR A 79 1.14 1.22 4.32
CA TYR A 79 -0.01 1.64 5.10
C TYR A 79 -1.19 2.04 4.20
N VAL A 80 -0.95 2.85 3.16
CA VAL A 80 -1.98 3.24 2.18
C VAL A 80 -2.54 2.00 1.46
N ALA A 81 -1.68 1.06 1.05
CA ALA A 81 -2.06 -0.19 0.41
C ALA A 81 -2.94 -1.07 1.31
N ALA A 82 -2.56 -1.23 2.58
CA ALA A 82 -3.33 -1.98 3.56
C ALA A 82 -4.70 -1.34 3.79
N ARG A 83 -4.70 -0.02 3.99
CA ARG A 83 -5.91 0.76 4.20
C ARG A 83 -6.87 0.68 3.02
N ASP A 84 -6.38 0.72 1.79
CA ASP A 84 -7.22 0.67 0.59
C ASP A 84 -7.96 -0.67 0.43
N GLU A 85 -7.33 -1.78 0.83
CA GLU A 85 -7.94 -3.12 0.73
C GLU A 85 -8.85 -3.46 1.93
N TYR A 86 -8.41 -3.20 3.16
CA TYR A 86 -9.11 -3.66 4.36
C TYR A 86 -10.04 -2.62 4.97
N PHE A 87 -9.75 -1.32 4.79
CA PHE A 87 -10.45 -0.22 5.44
C PHE A 87 -10.80 0.91 4.45
N PRO A 88 -11.53 0.61 3.36
CA PRO A 88 -11.76 1.57 2.28
C PRO A 88 -12.56 2.81 2.69
N GLN A 89 -13.20 2.81 3.86
CA GLN A 89 -13.94 3.93 4.45
C GLN A 89 -13.03 5.04 5.03
N PHE A 90 -11.83 4.71 5.56
CA PHE A 90 -11.00 5.64 6.34
C PHE A 90 -9.93 6.39 5.53
N ARG A 91 -10.32 7.23 4.54
CA ARG A 91 -9.35 7.78 3.54
C ARG A 91 -8.71 9.06 4.07
N ILE A 92 -7.47 8.95 4.56
CA ILE A 92 -6.71 10.08 5.13
C ILE A 92 -6.38 11.12 4.05
N VAL A 93 -6.07 10.70 2.83
CA VAL A 93 -5.91 11.60 1.68
C VAL A 93 -7.23 11.66 0.92
N ARG A 94 -8.03 12.70 1.19
CA ARG A 94 -9.10 13.13 0.27
C ARG A 94 -8.43 13.55 -1.03
N ARG A 95 -8.35 12.65 -2.02
CA ARG A 95 -8.15 13.05 -3.42
C ARG A 95 -9.24 14.07 -3.73
N GLY A 96 -8.87 15.34 -3.96
CA GLY A 96 -9.80 16.33 -4.49
C GLY A 96 -10.46 15.75 -5.74
N GLY A 97 -11.78 15.60 -5.72
CA GLY A 97 -12.55 15.13 -6.87
C GLY A 97 -13.72 14.21 -6.54
N ARG A 98 -14.91 14.85 -6.44
CA ARG A 98 -16.27 14.29 -6.53
C ARG A 98 -16.84 13.65 -5.26
N SER A 99 -17.34 14.50 -4.38
CA SER A 99 -18.74 14.36 -4.01
C SER A 99 -19.58 14.50 -5.29
N ASN A 100 -20.22 13.44 -5.75
CA ASN A 100 -21.41 13.62 -6.57
C ASN A 100 -22.40 12.54 -6.20
N GLY A 101 -23.46 12.99 -5.54
CA GLY A 101 -24.47 12.20 -4.84
C GLY A 101 -25.04 11.08 -5.70
N LYS A 102 -25.05 9.89 -5.09
CA LYS A 102 -25.95 8.77 -5.41
C LYS A 102 -26.48 8.17 -4.12
N ASP A 103 -26.62 8.99 -3.09
CA ASP A 103 -27.67 8.91 -2.10
C ASP A 103 -28.98 9.15 -2.85
N GLY A 104 -29.69 8.07 -3.19
CA GLY A 104 -30.94 8.06 -3.97
C GLY A 104 -32.14 8.69 -3.26
N HIS A 105 -31.94 9.84 -2.63
CA HIS A 105 -32.91 10.63 -1.89
C HIS A 105 -32.95 12.08 -2.40
N GLY A 106 -32.96 12.26 -3.73
CA GLY A 106 -33.45 13.50 -4.31
C GLY A 106 -34.96 13.57 -4.10
N PRO A 107 -35.53 14.72 -3.70
CA PRO A 107 -36.92 14.82 -3.29
C PRO A 107 -37.84 14.38 -4.43
N SER A 108 -38.55 13.27 -4.19
CA SER A 108 -39.69 12.85 -4.99
C SER A 108 -40.80 13.90 -4.85
N GLY A 109 -41.13 14.56 -5.95
CA GLY A 109 -42.34 15.38 -6.06
C GLY A 109 -42.08 16.87 -5.92
N GLN A 110 -41.96 17.55 -7.05
CA GLN A 110 -42.49 18.90 -7.20
C GLN A 110 -43.46 18.87 -8.39
N HIS A 111 -44.67 19.32 -8.08
CA HIS A 111 -45.86 19.38 -8.90
C HIS A 111 -45.82 20.65 -9.78
#